data_AF-A0A258EUZ7-F1
#
_entry.id   AF-A0A258EUZ7-F1
#
_cell.length_a   1.000
_cell.length_b   1.000
_cell.length_c   1.000
_cell.angle_alpha   90.00
_cell.angle_beta   90.00
_cell.angle_gamma   90.00
#
_symmetry.space_group_name_H-M   'P 1'
#
loop_
_entity.id
_entity.type
_entity.pdbx_description
1 polymer ?
#
loop_
_entity_poly.entity_id
_entity_poly.type
_entity_poly.pdbx_seq_one_letter_code
_entity_poly.pdbx_strand_id
1 'polypeptide(L)'
;MRTTATPVTEGPHAGKYRIAGTKIYITFGEHDFSSVNHFDISNWLERLYLERLERKAEDINALLLTSKNDWEAVLFKMLAKNFGLKVNGDAFLSLANSVDFSMIRKTLTSNTTLEALLFGQAGLLEQEIEEPYYLELAKEYEFLKQKFSLSNKNVMPIQFFRLRPPNFPTIRLSQLATLYHQNQNLFSKIIEINTLEDFYDLFSVPTSSFWESHYTFGKSSSKSKKVLTKSFVDLLLINSIIPLKFSYAKFQGHNIDDLIINLIECITSEKNSIIEKFNSLRLVSTSALHSQGLLQLKNEYCDKNKCLQCVVGNSILHSN
;
A
#
# COMPACT_ATOMS: atom_id res chain seq x y z
N MET A 1 -33.55 13.17 15.45
CA MET A 1 -33.03 14.50 15.03
C MET A 1 -32.08 14.37 13.83
N ARG A 2 -32.58 13.86 12.69
CA ARG A 2 -31.82 13.82 11.41
C ARG A 2 -32.12 15.04 10.52
N THR A 3 -32.83 16.05 11.04
CA THR A 3 -33.59 17.03 10.23
C THR A 3 -33.16 18.48 10.39
N THR A 4 -32.09 18.80 11.13
CA THR A 4 -31.75 20.21 11.44
C THR A 4 -30.47 20.73 10.79
N ALA A 5 -29.68 19.92 10.07
CA ALA A 5 -28.48 20.42 9.38
C ALA A 5 -28.75 20.72 7.91
N THR A 6 -28.48 21.95 7.47
CA THR A 6 -28.64 22.44 6.09
C THR A 6 -27.27 22.68 5.44
N PRO A 7 -27.00 22.16 4.23
CA PRO A 7 -25.75 22.42 3.53
C PRO A 7 -25.67 23.89 3.10
N VAL A 8 -24.50 24.50 3.27
CA VAL A 8 -24.22 25.87 2.81
C VAL A 8 -23.57 25.82 1.44
N THR A 9 -24.27 26.29 0.42
CA THR A 9 -23.84 26.20 -0.98
C THR A 9 -23.09 27.43 -1.49
N GLU A 10 -23.18 28.57 -0.80
CA GLU A 10 -22.64 29.84 -1.25
C GLU A 10 -22.06 30.69 -0.10
N GLY A 11 -21.15 31.61 -0.42
CA GLY A 11 -20.51 32.52 0.53
C GLY A 11 -19.25 31.97 1.23
N PRO A 12 -18.71 32.67 2.24
CA PRO A 12 -17.43 32.33 2.91
C PRO A 12 -17.45 31.01 3.69
N HIS A 13 -18.62 30.38 3.82
CA HIS A 13 -18.82 29.08 4.47
C HIS A 13 -19.39 28.02 3.51
N ALA A 14 -19.28 28.25 2.19
CA ALA A 14 -19.62 27.25 1.19
C ALA A 14 -18.84 25.95 1.43
N GLY A 15 -19.54 24.82 1.47
CA GLY A 15 -18.99 23.50 1.81
C GLY A 15 -19.09 23.12 3.30
N LYS A 16 -19.61 24.00 4.16
CA LYS A 16 -19.94 23.69 5.57
C LYS A 16 -21.42 23.30 5.74
N TYR A 17 -21.79 22.73 6.90
CA TYR A 17 -23.18 22.44 7.28
C TYR A 17 -23.62 23.34 8.44
N ARG A 18 -24.83 23.90 8.33
CA ARG A 18 -25.43 24.81 9.33
C ARG A 18 -26.55 24.12 10.08
N ILE A 19 -26.48 24.11 11.41
CA ILE A 19 -27.55 23.58 12.26
C ILE A 19 -28.64 24.64 12.46
N ALA A 20 -29.90 24.25 12.33
CA ALA A 20 -31.06 25.12 12.51
C ALA A 20 -31.08 25.68 13.95
N GLY A 21 -31.09 27.01 14.06
CA GLY A 21 -31.13 27.71 15.34
C GLY A 21 -29.77 28.16 15.89
N THR A 22 -28.64 27.81 15.25
CA THR A 22 -27.31 28.24 15.68
C THR A 22 -26.45 28.78 14.53
N LYS A 23 -25.49 29.66 14.83
CA LYS A 23 -24.47 30.16 13.88
C LYS A 23 -23.24 29.24 13.81
N ILE A 24 -23.39 27.96 14.13
CA ILE A 24 -22.29 27.00 14.17
C ILE A 24 -22.16 26.36 12.79
N TYR A 25 -20.96 26.42 12.22
CA TYR A 25 -20.61 25.79 10.96
C TYR A 25 -19.56 24.70 11.22
N ILE A 26 -19.84 23.46 10.82
CA ILE A 26 -18.94 22.33 11.14
C ILE A 26 -17.82 22.24 10.09
N THR A 27 -16.56 22.39 10.53
CA THR A 27 -15.33 22.11 9.77
C THR A 27 -14.23 21.53 10.64
N PHE A 28 -13.34 20.75 10.02
CA PHE A 28 -12.07 20.31 10.60
C PHE A 28 -11.28 21.51 11.19
N GLY A 29 -11.02 21.49 12.51
CA GLY A 29 -10.21 22.51 13.23
C GLY A 29 -10.96 23.42 14.19
N GLU A 30 -12.30 23.43 14.19
CA GLU A 30 -13.13 24.17 15.17
C GLU A 30 -13.69 23.26 16.29
N HIS A 31 -13.15 22.05 16.40
CA HIS A 31 -13.60 21.04 17.35
C HIS A 31 -12.64 20.96 18.53
N ASP A 32 -13.18 20.84 19.74
CA ASP A 32 -12.43 20.56 20.97
C ASP A 32 -11.90 19.10 20.97
N PHE A 33 -11.15 18.72 19.93
CA PHE A 33 -10.52 17.40 19.83
C PHE A 33 -9.60 17.11 21.02
N SER A 34 -9.01 18.17 21.59
CA SER A 34 -8.19 18.12 22.79
C SER A 34 -8.99 17.82 24.07
N SER A 35 -10.30 18.09 24.12
CA SER A 35 -11.14 17.89 25.31
C SER A 35 -11.65 16.45 25.48
N VAL A 36 -11.68 15.66 24.41
CA VAL A 36 -12.12 14.26 24.45
C VAL A 36 -11.12 13.40 25.23
N ASN A 37 -11.57 12.41 26.00
CA ASN A 37 -10.67 11.55 26.77
C ASN A 37 -9.70 10.78 25.85
N HIS A 38 -8.44 10.64 26.26
CA HIS A 38 -7.42 9.89 25.51
C HIS A 38 -7.85 8.43 25.25
N PHE A 39 -8.42 7.78 26.26
CA PHE A 39 -8.87 6.40 26.19
C PHE A 39 -9.96 6.23 25.11
N ASP A 40 -10.93 7.13 25.08
CA ASP A 40 -12.01 7.11 24.08
C ASP A 40 -11.47 7.30 22.66
N ILE A 41 -10.51 8.20 22.48
CA ILE A 41 -9.84 8.40 21.19
C ILE A 41 -9.09 7.13 20.78
N SER A 42 -8.27 6.56 21.67
CA SER A 42 -7.46 5.37 21.38
C SER A 42 -8.33 4.19 20.94
N ASN A 43 -9.35 3.85 21.72
CA ASN A 43 -10.28 2.76 21.40
C ASN A 43 -11.05 3.03 20.10
N TRP A 44 -11.42 4.29 19.85
CA TRP A 44 -12.09 4.66 18.61
C TRP A 44 -11.16 4.50 17.40
N LEU A 45 -9.89 4.89 17.51
CA LEU A 45 -8.92 4.74 16.42
C LEU A 45 -8.61 3.27 16.12
N GLU A 46 -8.52 2.40 17.13
CA GLU A 46 -8.40 0.95 16.95
C GLU A 46 -9.58 0.40 16.16
N ARG A 47 -10.81 0.72 16.59
CA ARG A 47 -12.03 0.33 15.88
C ARG A 47 -12.05 0.84 14.43
N LEU A 48 -11.67 2.10 14.20
CA LEU A 48 -11.59 2.66 12.87
C LEU A 48 -10.54 1.99 12.00
N TYR A 49 -9.44 1.54 12.59
CA TYR A 49 -8.44 0.78 11.88
C TYR A 49 -8.97 -0.60 11.44
N LEU A 50 -9.68 -1.32 12.32
CA LEU A 50 -10.34 -2.58 11.95
C LEU A 50 -11.41 -2.36 10.86
N GLU A 51 -12.22 -1.30 10.96
CA GLU A 51 -13.18 -0.93 9.91
C GLU A 51 -12.47 -0.65 8.57
N ARG A 52 -11.30 -0.02 8.61
CA ARG A 52 -10.49 0.20 7.41
C ARG A 52 -10.00 -1.12 6.81
N LEU A 53 -9.59 -2.09 7.63
CA LEU A 53 -9.20 -3.42 7.16
C LEU A 53 -10.38 -4.18 6.54
N GLU A 54 -11.57 -4.08 7.13
CA GLU A 54 -12.79 -4.68 6.58
C GLU A 54 -13.08 -4.19 5.16
N ARG A 55 -12.91 -2.89 4.90
CA ARG A 55 -13.10 -2.35 3.54
C ARG A 55 -12.01 -2.80 2.58
N LYS A 56 -10.76 -2.84 3.03
CA LYS A 56 -9.66 -3.41 2.23
C LYS A 56 -9.88 -4.89 1.93
N ALA A 57 -10.55 -5.63 2.82
CA ALA A 57 -10.88 -7.03 2.59
C ALA A 57 -11.85 -7.21 1.43
N GLU A 58 -12.74 -6.24 1.15
CA GLU A 58 -13.61 -6.25 -0.03
C GLU A 58 -12.78 -6.22 -1.33
N ASP A 59 -11.78 -5.33 -1.42
CA ASP A 59 -10.87 -5.26 -2.56
C ASP A 59 -10.07 -6.57 -2.74
N ILE A 60 -9.61 -7.15 -1.62
CA ILE A 60 -8.87 -8.42 -1.61
C ILE A 60 -9.76 -9.57 -2.05
N ASN A 61 -11.02 -9.62 -1.62
CA ASN A 61 -11.98 -10.62 -2.05
C ASN A 61 -12.25 -10.54 -3.56
N ALA A 62 -12.36 -9.33 -4.11
CA ALA A 62 -12.47 -9.14 -5.56
C ALA A 62 -11.23 -9.68 -6.29
N LEU A 63 -10.02 -9.40 -5.79
CA LEU A 63 -8.79 -9.97 -6.34
C LEU A 63 -8.77 -11.50 -6.23
N LEU A 64 -9.20 -12.06 -5.11
CA LEU A 64 -9.22 -13.50 -4.85
C LEU A 64 -10.15 -14.24 -5.81
N LEU A 65 -11.34 -13.68 -6.07
CA LEU A 65 -12.29 -14.21 -7.05
C LEU A 65 -11.67 -14.24 -8.46
N THR A 66 -11.06 -13.15 -8.90
CA THR A 66 -10.39 -13.11 -10.22
C THR A 66 -9.17 -14.01 -10.30
N SER A 67 -8.53 -14.28 -9.17
CA SER A 67 -7.37 -15.18 -9.05
C SER A 67 -7.77 -16.63 -8.74
N LYS A 68 -9.06 -17.00 -8.81
CA LYS A 68 -9.55 -18.37 -8.57
C LYS A 68 -9.10 -18.95 -7.22
N ASN A 69 -9.18 -18.14 -6.16
CA ASN A 69 -8.74 -18.48 -4.80
C ASN A 69 -7.22 -18.71 -4.63
N ASP A 70 -6.40 -18.22 -5.57
CA ASP A 70 -4.94 -18.22 -5.43
C ASP A 70 -4.46 -17.02 -4.61
N TRP A 71 -4.20 -17.25 -3.33
CA TRP A 71 -3.71 -16.24 -2.40
C TRP A 71 -2.30 -15.72 -2.73
N GLU A 72 -1.46 -16.55 -3.35
CA GLU A 72 -0.11 -16.15 -3.78
C GLU A 72 -0.21 -15.16 -4.95
N ALA A 73 -1.15 -15.38 -5.88
CA ALA A 73 -1.45 -14.45 -6.96
C ALA A 73 -2.01 -13.11 -6.45
N VAL A 74 -2.87 -13.13 -5.42
CA VAL A 74 -3.39 -11.92 -4.78
C VAL A 74 -2.25 -11.14 -4.12
N LEU A 75 -1.40 -11.82 -3.35
CA LEU A 75 -0.22 -11.22 -2.73
C LEU A 75 0.68 -10.56 -3.78
N PHE A 76 0.96 -11.24 -4.89
CA PHE A 76 1.80 -10.71 -5.96
C PHE A 76 1.25 -9.41 -6.54
N LYS A 77 -0.05 -9.37 -6.85
CA LYS A 77 -0.72 -8.16 -7.36
C LYS A 77 -0.66 -7.00 -6.36
N MET A 78 -0.91 -7.29 -5.08
CA MET A 78 -0.86 -6.27 -4.01
C MET A 78 0.55 -5.73 -3.80
N LEU A 79 1.55 -6.61 -3.74
CA LEU A 79 2.95 -6.21 -3.63
C LEU A 79 3.38 -5.43 -4.86
N ALA A 80 3.13 -5.92 -6.08
CA ALA A 80 3.47 -5.20 -7.31
C ALA A 80 2.91 -3.78 -7.29
N LYS A 81 1.61 -3.60 -7.00
CA LYS A 81 1.00 -2.28 -6.87
C LYS A 81 1.75 -1.37 -5.89
N ASN A 82 2.09 -1.88 -4.71
CA ASN A 82 2.77 -1.05 -3.69
C ASN A 82 4.25 -0.81 -4.01
N PHE A 83 4.91 -1.70 -4.75
CA PHE A 83 6.24 -1.48 -5.30
C PHE A 83 6.28 -0.34 -6.33
N GLY A 84 5.18 -0.13 -7.05
CA GLY A 84 5.02 1.02 -7.95
C GLY A 84 4.84 2.37 -7.22
N LEU A 85 4.64 2.36 -5.89
CA LEU A 85 4.36 3.56 -5.08
C LEU A 85 3.18 4.37 -5.66
N LYS A 86 3.07 5.65 -5.30
CA LYS A 86 2.00 6.54 -5.77
C LYS A 86 2.00 6.76 -7.28
N VAL A 87 3.19 6.79 -7.91
CA VAL A 87 3.33 7.20 -9.32
C VAL A 87 3.09 6.05 -10.28
N ASN A 88 3.62 4.86 -9.98
CA ASN A 88 3.55 3.68 -10.85
C ASN A 88 2.70 2.56 -10.28
N GLY A 89 1.95 2.78 -9.18
CA GLY A 89 1.18 1.72 -8.54
C GLY A 89 0.18 1.04 -9.49
N ASP A 90 -0.58 1.84 -10.24
CA ASP A 90 -1.53 1.30 -11.22
C ASP A 90 -0.81 0.66 -12.42
N ALA A 91 0.36 1.18 -12.81
CA ALA A 91 1.16 0.58 -13.86
C ALA A 91 1.72 -0.79 -13.46
N PHE A 92 2.26 -0.91 -12.24
CA PHE A 92 2.74 -2.19 -11.72
C PHE A 92 1.58 -3.18 -11.50
N LEU A 93 0.41 -2.71 -11.07
CA LEU A 93 -0.77 -3.56 -10.97
C LEU A 93 -1.23 -4.05 -12.36
N SER A 94 -1.24 -3.18 -13.37
CA SER A 94 -1.59 -3.56 -14.75
C SER A 94 -0.61 -4.59 -15.32
N LEU A 95 0.68 -4.44 -15.00
CA LEU A 95 1.72 -5.43 -15.31
C LEU A 95 1.43 -6.76 -14.60
N ALA A 96 1.16 -6.74 -13.30
CA ALA A 96 0.87 -7.95 -12.54
C ALA A 96 -0.42 -8.67 -13.02
N ASN A 97 -1.37 -7.93 -13.58
CA ASN A 97 -2.57 -8.49 -14.20
C ASN A 97 -2.37 -8.99 -15.63
N SER A 98 -1.28 -8.58 -16.31
CA SER A 98 -0.96 -9.02 -17.68
C SER A 98 -0.36 -10.42 -17.76
N VAL A 99 0.02 -10.99 -16.61
CA VAL A 99 0.66 -12.30 -16.49
C VAL A 99 -0.09 -13.14 -15.47
N ASP A 100 -0.49 -14.35 -15.84
CA ASP A 100 -1.04 -15.30 -14.89
C ASP A 100 0.04 -15.74 -13.89
N PHE A 101 -0.30 -15.79 -12.60
CA PHE A 101 0.69 -16.08 -11.56
C PHE A 101 1.32 -17.49 -11.70
N SER A 102 0.66 -18.44 -12.38
CA SER A 102 1.28 -19.73 -12.72
C SER A 102 2.50 -19.58 -13.64
N MET A 103 2.55 -18.54 -14.49
CA MET A 103 3.71 -18.22 -15.31
C MET A 103 4.83 -17.63 -14.45
N ILE A 104 4.49 -16.73 -13.51
CA ILE A 104 5.43 -16.21 -12.52
C ILE A 104 6.08 -17.36 -11.74
N ARG A 105 5.27 -18.29 -11.21
CA ARG A 105 5.77 -19.50 -10.51
C ARG A 105 6.77 -20.31 -11.33
N LYS A 106 6.54 -20.46 -12.64
CA LYS A 106 7.46 -21.17 -13.55
C LYS A 106 8.79 -20.44 -13.77
N THR A 107 8.85 -19.14 -13.51
CA THR A 107 10.06 -18.32 -13.68
C THR A 107 10.85 -18.12 -12.39
N LEU A 108 10.31 -18.48 -11.22
CA LEU A 108 10.96 -18.24 -9.92
C LEU A 108 12.30 -18.96 -9.74
N THR A 109 12.61 -19.98 -10.53
CA THR A 109 13.88 -20.73 -10.43
C THR A 109 15.09 -19.92 -10.91
N SER A 110 14.87 -18.87 -11.71
CA SER A 110 15.92 -18.02 -12.28
C SER A 110 15.56 -16.55 -12.10
N ASN A 111 16.35 -15.82 -11.31
CA ASN A 111 16.11 -14.39 -11.09
C ASN A 111 16.15 -13.61 -12.41
N THR A 112 17.11 -13.92 -13.28
CA THR A 112 17.25 -13.29 -14.60
C THR A 112 16.02 -13.51 -15.47
N THR A 113 15.45 -14.72 -15.46
CA THR A 113 14.23 -15.04 -16.22
C THR A 113 13.02 -14.28 -15.68
N LEU A 114 12.88 -14.18 -14.35
CA LEU A 114 11.81 -13.40 -13.73
C LEU A 114 11.98 -11.89 -13.99
N GLU A 115 13.21 -11.37 -13.92
CA GLU A 115 13.51 -9.99 -14.29
C GLU A 115 13.18 -9.72 -15.76
N ALA A 116 13.55 -10.62 -16.68
CA ALA A 116 13.23 -10.51 -18.09
C ALA A 116 11.71 -10.45 -18.31
N LEU A 117 10.94 -11.29 -17.62
CA LEU A 117 9.48 -11.28 -17.66
C LEU A 117 8.90 -9.94 -17.20
N LEU A 118 9.33 -9.44 -16.04
CA LEU A 118 8.81 -8.20 -15.47
C LEU A 118 9.25 -6.97 -16.28
N PHE A 119 10.53 -6.86 -16.65
CA PHE A 119 11.01 -5.73 -17.45
C PHE A 119 10.42 -5.72 -18.85
N GLY A 120 10.28 -6.88 -19.48
CA GLY A 120 9.67 -6.99 -20.80
C GLY A 120 8.20 -6.62 -20.80
N GLN A 121 7.41 -7.12 -19.84
CA GLN A 121 6.00 -6.72 -19.69
C GLN A 121 5.84 -5.23 -19.35
N ALA A 122 6.82 -4.65 -18.65
CA ALA A 122 6.87 -3.22 -18.36
C ALA A 122 7.22 -2.34 -19.58
N GLY A 123 7.53 -2.93 -20.75
CA GLY A 123 7.99 -2.20 -21.94
C GLY A 123 9.39 -1.61 -21.78
N LEU A 124 10.22 -2.17 -20.90
CA LEU A 124 11.56 -1.65 -20.59
C LEU A 124 12.68 -2.30 -21.42
N LEU A 125 12.34 -3.24 -22.30
CA LEU A 125 13.28 -4.01 -23.14
C LEU A 125 13.09 -3.76 -24.65
N GLU A 126 12.59 -2.58 -25.02
CA GLU A 126 12.24 -2.20 -26.40
C GLU A 126 13.24 -1.20 -27.04
N GLN A 127 14.30 -0.84 -26.32
CA GLN A 127 15.34 0.09 -26.76
C GLN A 127 16.56 -0.62 -27.36
N GLU A 128 17.35 0.10 -28.16
CA GLU A 128 18.66 -0.34 -28.64
C GLU A 128 19.74 0.03 -27.62
N ILE A 129 20.18 -0.93 -26.81
CA ILE A 129 21.21 -0.75 -25.77
C ILE A 129 22.22 -1.90 -25.89
N GLU A 130 23.50 -1.58 -26.02
CA GLU A 130 24.60 -2.55 -26.18
C GLU A 130 25.12 -3.14 -24.85
N GLU A 131 24.36 -2.99 -23.76
CA GLU A 131 24.72 -3.50 -22.44
C GLU A 131 24.46 -5.03 -22.38
N PRO A 132 25.47 -5.88 -22.10
CA PRO A 132 25.30 -7.33 -22.12
C PRO A 132 24.14 -7.86 -21.29
N TYR A 133 23.94 -7.32 -20.09
CA TYR A 133 22.82 -7.74 -19.22
C TYR A 133 21.46 -7.35 -19.82
N TYR A 134 21.36 -6.19 -20.47
CA TYR A 134 20.14 -5.79 -21.17
C TYR A 134 19.82 -6.73 -22.34
N LEU A 135 20.82 -7.08 -23.14
CA LEU A 135 20.67 -7.98 -24.29
C LEU A 135 20.26 -9.39 -23.86
N GLU A 136 20.81 -9.87 -22.73
CA GLU A 136 20.41 -11.14 -22.12
C GLU A 136 18.92 -11.13 -21.73
N LEU A 137 18.49 -10.09 -21.01
CA LEU A 137 17.09 -9.94 -20.61
C LEU A 137 16.14 -9.81 -21.81
N ALA A 138 16.50 -9.04 -22.83
CA ALA A 138 15.68 -8.85 -24.03
C ALA A 138 15.49 -10.17 -24.78
N LYS A 139 16.57 -10.94 -24.96
CA LYS A 139 16.53 -12.27 -25.59
C LYS A 139 15.65 -13.25 -24.80
N GLU A 140 15.83 -13.29 -23.48
CA GLU A 140 15.06 -14.17 -22.60
C GLU A 140 13.57 -13.78 -22.63
N TYR A 141 13.26 -12.49 -22.60
CA TYR A 141 11.88 -12.02 -22.67
C TYR A 141 11.20 -12.38 -23.99
N GLU A 142 11.88 -12.25 -25.14
CA GLU A 142 11.31 -12.68 -26.43
C GLU A 142 10.98 -14.18 -26.44
N PHE A 143 11.83 -15.02 -25.83
CA PHE A 143 11.51 -16.43 -25.63
C PHE A 143 10.26 -16.63 -24.74
N LEU A 144 10.17 -15.93 -23.60
CA LEU A 144 9.02 -16.01 -22.69
C LEU A 144 7.73 -15.52 -23.34
N LYS A 145 7.81 -14.47 -24.16
CA LYS A 145 6.70 -13.89 -24.89
C LYS A 145 6.08 -14.88 -25.85
N GLN A 146 6.90 -15.64 -26.58
CA GLN A 146 6.44 -16.74 -27.41
C GLN A 146 5.90 -17.91 -26.57
N LYS A 147 6.67 -18.36 -25.57
CA LYS A 147 6.33 -19.52 -24.72
C LYS A 147 5.01 -19.38 -23.98
N PHE A 148 4.70 -18.17 -23.51
CA PHE A 148 3.50 -17.88 -22.72
C PHE A 148 2.45 -17.04 -23.46
N SER A 149 2.67 -16.74 -24.75
CA SER A 149 1.77 -15.90 -25.56
C SER A 149 1.49 -14.54 -24.91
N LEU A 150 2.54 -13.89 -24.41
CA LEU A 150 2.43 -12.65 -23.65
C LEU A 150 2.12 -11.44 -24.56
N SER A 151 1.42 -10.46 -24.00
CA SER A 151 1.06 -9.22 -24.70
C SER A 151 1.05 -8.03 -23.77
N ASN A 152 1.76 -6.96 -24.14
CA ASN A 152 1.86 -5.71 -23.38
C ASN A 152 0.69 -4.74 -23.62
N LYS A 153 -0.27 -5.09 -24.50
CA LYS A 153 -1.33 -4.17 -24.98
C LYS A 153 -2.13 -3.47 -23.87
N ASN A 154 -2.31 -4.13 -22.72
CA ASN A 154 -3.10 -3.61 -21.60
C ASN A 154 -2.24 -3.16 -20.41
N VAL A 155 -0.91 -3.11 -20.56
CA VAL A 155 0.01 -2.64 -19.53
C VAL A 155 0.15 -1.13 -19.64
N MET A 156 -0.10 -0.42 -18.55
CA MET A 156 0.04 1.03 -18.51
C MET A 156 1.53 1.43 -18.57
N PRO A 157 1.87 2.54 -19.24
CA PRO A 157 3.25 2.95 -19.40
C PRO A 157 3.88 3.35 -18.05
N ILE A 158 5.09 2.83 -17.83
CA ILE A 158 5.89 3.07 -16.64
C ILE A 158 6.52 4.46 -16.69
N GLN A 159 6.42 5.20 -15.59
CA GLN A 159 6.90 6.58 -15.47
C GLN A 159 8.21 6.65 -14.70
N PHE A 160 9.21 7.35 -15.26
CA PHE A 160 10.46 7.69 -14.57
C PHE A 160 10.49 9.15 -14.08
N PHE A 161 9.67 10.01 -14.68
CA PHE A 161 9.65 11.43 -14.37
C PHE A 161 9.24 11.69 -12.91
N ARG A 162 9.90 12.67 -12.25
CA ARG A 162 9.71 13.06 -10.84
C ARG A 162 10.07 11.99 -9.79
N LEU A 163 10.70 10.89 -10.19
CA LEU A 163 11.21 9.90 -9.25
C LEU A 163 12.66 10.20 -8.87
N ARG A 164 13.02 9.81 -7.64
CA ARG A 164 14.43 9.73 -7.23
C ARG A 164 14.99 8.38 -7.67
N PRO A 165 16.29 8.27 -8.02
CA PRO A 165 16.86 7.04 -8.58
C PRO A 165 16.58 5.75 -7.78
N PRO A 166 16.64 5.72 -6.43
CA PRO A 166 16.29 4.52 -5.66
C PRO A 166 14.83 4.06 -5.78
N ASN A 167 13.94 4.95 -6.24
CA ASN A 167 12.52 4.67 -6.47
C ASN A 167 12.22 4.40 -7.95
N PHE A 168 13.23 4.28 -8.81
CA PHE A 168 13.01 3.99 -10.21
C PHE A 168 12.36 2.60 -10.40
N PRO A 169 11.48 2.46 -11.40
CA PRO A 169 10.80 1.21 -11.70
C PRO A 169 11.75 0.03 -11.92
N THR A 170 12.89 0.26 -12.56
CA THR A 170 13.98 -0.71 -12.75
C THR A 170 14.43 -1.34 -11.43
N ILE A 171 14.70 -0.50 -10.43
CA ILE A 171 15.12 -0.95 -9.09
C ILE A 171 13.99 -1.68 -8.39
N ARG A 172 12.75 -1.16 -8.47
CA ARG A 172 11.59 -1.77 -7.79
C ARG A 172 11.21 -3.11 -8.37
N LEU A 173 11.21 -3.26 -9.70
CA LEU A 173 10.94 -4.54 -10.35
C LEU A 173 12.05 -5.56 -10.08
N SER A 174 13.33 -5.14 -10.07
CA SER A 174 14.43 -6.03 -9.68
C SER A 174 14.30 -6.52 -8.23
N GLN A 175 13.97 -5.63 -7.28
CA GLN A 175 13.75 -6.01 -5.88
C GLN A 175 12.56 -6.97 -5.73
N LEU A 176 11.47 -6.73 -6.47
CA LEU A 176 10.31 -7.61 -6.48
C LEU A 176 10.65 -8.98 -7.07
N ALA A 177 11.44 -9.03 -8.14
CA ALA A 177 11.93 -10.28 -8.72
C ALA A 177 12.76 -11.07 -7.71
N THR A 178 13.76 -10.43 -7.07
CA THR A 178 14.59 -11.09 -6.06
C THR A 178 13.77 -11.62 -4.89
N LEU A 179 12.78 -10.86 -4.41
CA LEU A 179 11.88 -11.29 -3.33
C LEU A 179 11.21 -12.63 -3.64
N TYR A 180 10.61 -12.74 -4.83
CA TYR A 180 9.90 -13.94 -5.26
C TYR A 180 10.82 -15.08 -5.66
N HIS A 181 11.99 -14.77 -6.23
CA HIS A 181 13.02 -15.76 -6.52
C HIS A 181 13.54 -16.45 -5.24
N GLN A 182 13.80 -15.68 -4.18
CA GLN A 182 14.28 -16.18 -2.89
C GLN A 182 13.19 -16.86 -2.06
N ASN A 183 11.91 -16.59 -2.34
CA ASN A 183 10.78 -17.05 -1.56
C ASN A 183 9.67 -17.65 -2.44
N GLN A 184 9.82 -18.92 -2.83
CA GLN A 184 8.85 -19.60 -3.71
C GLN A 184 7.44 -19.78 -3.12
N ASN A 185 7.30 -19.76 -1.78
CA ASN A 185 6.04 -19.82 -1.05
C ASN A 185 5.91 -18.60 -0.12
N LEU A 186 6.04 -17.41 -0.69
CA LEU A 186 6.11 -16.15 0.07
C LEU A 186 4.83 -15.92 0.89
N PHE A 187 3.65 -16.28 0.36
CA PHE A 187 2.39 -16.18 1.09
C PHE A 187 2.41 -16.94 2.41
N SER A 188 2.75 -18.23 2.38
CA SER A 188 2.76 -19.06 3.60
C SER A 188 3.70 -18.48 4.66
N LYS A 189 4.92 -18.07 4.26
CA LYS A 189 5.87 -17.42 5.17
C LYS A 189 5.29 -16.17 5.81
N ILE A 190 4.65 -15.31 5.02
CA ILE A 190 4.03 -14.06 5.51
C ILE A 190 2.89 -14.34 6.51
N ILE A 191 2.09 -15.37 6.26
CA ILE A 191 1.00 -15.74 7.17
C ILE A 191 1.54 -16.20 8.52
N GLU A 192 2.67 -16.92 8.53
CA GLU A 192 3.30 -17.46 9.75
C GLU A 192 4.07 -16.41 10.57
N ILE A 193 4.64 -15.38 9.93
CA ILE A 193 5.43 -14.33 10.61
C ILE A 193 4.55 -13.44 11.50
N ASN A 194 4.90 -13.30 12.77
CA ASN A 194 4.13 -12.52 13.75
C ASN A 194 4.88 -11.32 14.35
N THR A 195 6.16 -11.14 14.05
CA THR A 195 6.97 -10.03 14.56
C THR A 195 7.38 -9.08 13.45
N LEU A 196 7.62 -7.81 13.81
CA LEU A 196 8.04 -6.78 12.86
C LEU A 196 9.49 -7.03 12.37
N GLU A 197 10.34 -7.55 13.23
CA GLU A 197 11.73 -7.91 12.95
C GLU A 197 11.83 -9.00 11.87
N ASP A 198 11.04 -10.07 11.99
CA ASP A 198 11.01 -11.15 11.00
C ASP A 198 10.55 -10.65 9.62
N PHE A 199 9.66 -9.65 9.57
CA PHE A 199 9.30 -9.01 8.31
C PHE A 199 10.46 -8.21 7.73
N TYR A 200 11.22 -7.48 8.55
CA TYR A 200 12.41 -6.79 8.05
C TYR A 200 13.44 -7.77 7.47
N ASP A 201 13.60 -8.93 8.09
CA ASP A 201 14.51 -9.96 7.60
C ASP A 201 14.00 -10.60 6.29
N LEU A 202 12.71 -10.94 6.22
CA LEU A 202 12.08 -11.48 5.00
C LEU A 202 12.22 -10.52 3.80
N PHE A 203 12.04 -9.22 4.02
CA PHE A 203 12.12 -8.19 2.98
C PHE A 203 13.52 -7.60 2.80
N SER A 204 14.55 -8.14 3.46
CA SER A 204 15.95 -7.72 3.32
C SER A 204 16.57 -8.23 2.00
N VAL A 205 15.92 -7.89 0.88
CA VAL A 205 16.26 -8.39 -0.46
C VAL A 205 17.00 -7.32 -1.28
N PRO A 206 18.15 -7.66 -1.90
CA PRO A 206 18.86 -6.76 -2.79
C PRO A 206 18.29 -6.83 -4.22
N THR A 207 18.68 -5.88 -5.06
CA THR A 207 18.58 -6.03 -6.52
C THR A 207 19.60 -7.04 -7.07
N SER A 208 19.47 -7.45 -8.33
CA SER A 208 20.54 -8.13 -9.08
C SER A 208 21.83 -7.30 -9.12
N SER A 209 22.97 -7.98 -9.32
CA SER A 209 24.31 -7.38 -9.29
C SER A 209 24.50 -6.20 -10.25
N PHE A 210 23.91 -6.27 -11.45
CA PHE A 210 23.93 -5.18 -12.44
C PHE A 210 23.43 -3.85 -11.86
N TRP A 211 22.35 -3.92 -11.08
CA TRP A 211 21.73 -2.75 -10.48
C TRP A 211 22.54 -2.18 -9.31
N GLU A 212 23.57 -2.84 -8.80
CA GLU A 212 24.44 -2.23 -7.78
C GLU A 212 25.15 -0.98 -8.32
N SER A 213 25.47 -0.95 -9.61
CA SER A 213 26.10 0.20 -10.29
C SER A 213 25.18 0.92 -11.26
N HIS A 214 23.91 0.56 -11.38
CA HIS A 214 22.96 1.17 -12.31
C HIS A 214 21.64 1.56 -11.65
N TYR A 215 21.01 2.62 -12.17
CA TYR A 215 19.59 2.93 -11.91
C TYR A 215 18.74 2.78 -13.17
N THR A 216 19.36 2.83 -14.34
CA THR A 216 18.75 2.62 -15.66
C THR A 216 19.74 1.82 -16.50
N PHE A 217 19.28 1.11 -17.53
CA PHE A 217 20.16 0.31 -18.38
C PHE A 217 21.27 1.10 -19.10
N GLY A 218 21.03 2.40 -19.40
CA GLY A 218 21.98 3.20 -20.19
C GLY A 218 22.99 4.04 -19.41
N LYS A 219 22.94 4.06 -18.06
CA LYS A 219 23.81 4.94 -17.26
C LYS A 219 24.30 4.27 -15.99
N SER A 220 25.63 4.23 -15.85
CA SER A 220 26.31 3.80 -14.63
C SER A 220 26.24 4.86 -13.53
N SER A 221 26.47 4.42 -12.31
CA SER A 221 26.41 5.19 -11.08
C SER A 221 27.39 4.60 -10.07
N SER A 222 27.62 5.31 -8.97
CA SER A 222 28.44 4.79 -7.86
C SER A 222 27.86 3.47 -7.35
N LYS A 223 28.75 2.48 -7.16
CA LYS A 223 28.35 1.15 -6.70
C LYS A 223 27.78 1.21 -5.28
N SER A 224 26.57 0.69 -5.11
CA SER A 224 25.91 0.54 -3.81
C SER A 224 24.90 -0.61 -3.85
N LYS A 225 24.84 -1.41 -2.78
CA LYS A 225 23.75 -2.38 -2.62
C LYS A 225 22.42 -1.66 -2.48
N LYS A 226 21.41 -2.08 -3.25
CA LYS A 226 20.08 -1.47 -3.28
C LYS A 226 19.08 -2.41 -2.63
N VAL A 227 18.96 -2.29 -1.31
CA VAL A 227 18.05 -3.10 -0.47
C VAL A 227 16.80 -2.29 -0.12
N LEU A 228 15.69 -2.97 0.19
CA LEU A 228 14.50 -2.33 0.74
C LEU A 228 14.81 -1.68 2.09
N THR A 229 14.44 -0.41 2.24
CA THR A 229 14.55 0.30 3.53
C THR A 229 13.43 -0.14 4.46
N LYS A 230 13.64 -0.12 5.78
CA LYS A 230 12.60 -0.39 6.79
C LYS A 230 11.32 0.41 6.54
N SER A 231 11.44 1.71 6.26
CA SER A 231 10.27 2.57 5.95
C SER A 231 9.45 2.13 4.73
N PHE A 232 10.08 1.43 3.78
CA PHE A 232 9.38 0.86 2.63
C PHE A 232 8.74 -0.47 3.00
N VAL A 233 9.39 -1.28 3.83
CA VAL A 233 8.78 -2.49 4.40
C VAL A 233 7.54 -2.12 5.23
N ASP A 234 7.61 -1.09 6.07
CA ASP A 234 6.47 -0.54 6.81
C ASP A 234 5.29 -0.20 5.87
N LEU A 235 5.59 0.46 4.75
CA LEU A 235 4.59 0.77 3.73
C LEU A 235 3.93 -0.49 3.13
N LEU A 236 4.73 -1.53 2.85
CA LEU A 236 4.22 -2.82 2.38
C LEU A 236 3.36 -3.50 3.45
N LEU A 237 3.76 -3.44 4.72
CA LEU A 237 3.02 -4.01 5.83
C LEU A 237 1.64 -3.37 5.97
N ILE A 238 1.60 -2.04 6.04
CA ILE A 238 0.38 -1.25 6.18
C ILE A 238 -0.57 -1.46 4.99
N ASN A 239 -0.03 -1.51 3.77
CA ASN A 239 -0.88 -1.48 2.57
C ASN A 239 -1.16 -2.83 1.93
N SER A 240 -0.32 -3.83 2.15
CA SER A 240 -0.45 -5.16 1.54
C SER A 240 -0.58 -6.26 2.57
N ILE A 241 0.42 -6.39 3.46
CA ILE A 241 0.57 -7.60 4.27
C ILE A 241 -0.49 -7.69 5.35
N ILE A 242 -0.65 -6.65 6.17
CA ILE A 242 -1.62 -6.67 7.26
C ILE A 242 -3.06 -6.83 6.74
N PRO A 243 -3.52 -6.08 5.71
CA PRO A 243 -4.82 -6.33 5.09
C PRO A 243 -4.99 -7.75 4.54
N LEU A 244 -3.95 -8.33 3.95
CA LEU A 244 -3.98 -9.69 3.43
C LEU A 244 -4.08 -10.73 4.56
N LYS A 245 -3.29 -10.59 5.64
CA LYS A 245 -3.36 -11.46 6.82
C LYS A 245 -4.76 -11.42 7.44
N PHE A 246 -5.32 -10.22 7.62
CA PHE A 246 -6.68 -10.02 8.12
C PHE A 246 -7.72 -10.72 7.24
N SER A 247 -7.65 -10.51 5.93
CA SER A 247 -8.60 -11.11 4.97
C SER A 247 -8.49 -12.63 4.92
N TYR A 248 -7.27 -13.17 4.98
CA TYR A 248 -7.03 -14.62 4.99
C TYR A 248 -7.55 -15.28 6.26
N ALA A 249 -7.28 -14.70 7.44
CA ALA A 249 -7.80 -15.22 8.70
C ALA A 249 -9.33 -15.22 8.72
N LYS A 250 -9.96 -14.14 8.24
CA LYS A 250 -11.41 -14.05 8.10
C LYS A 250 -11.96 -15.12 7.15
N PHE A 251 -11.29 -15.37 6.03
CA PHE A 251 -11.66 -16.46 5.10
C PHE A 251 -11.59 -17.84 5.77
N GLN A 252 -10.64 -18.06 6.68
CA GLN A 252 -10.51 -19.29 7.47
C GLN A 252 -11.48 -19.34 8.68
N GLY A 253 -12.24 -18.28 8.95
CA GLY A 253 -13.10 -18.18 10.13
C GLY A 253 -12.35 -17.93 11.44
N HIS A 254 -11.11 -17.47 11.39
CA HIS A 254 -10.30 -17.11 12.55
C HIS A 254 -10.34 -15.60 12.81
N ASN A 255 -10.39 -15.21 14.09
CA ASN A 255 -10.16 -13.82 14.51
C ASN A 255 -8.69 -13.66 14.92
N ILE A 256 -8.00 -12.67 14.36
CA ILE A 256 -6.60 -12.34 14.65
C ILE A 256 -6.42 -10.85 14.99
N ASP A 257 -7.47 -10.19 15.47
CA ASP A 257 -7.48 -8.73 15.65
C ASP A 257 -6.37 -8.28 16.60
N ASP A 258 -6.19 -8.97 17.73
CA ASP A 258 -5.12 -8.68 18.69
C ASP A 258 -3.72 -8.78 18.06
N LEU A 259 -3.46 -9.81 17.24
CA LEU A 259 -2.18 -9.97 16.54
C LEU A 259 -1.96 -8.81 15.56
N ILE A 260 -3.01 -8.43 14.83
CA ILE A 260 -2.96 -7.35 13.85
C ILE A 260 -2.71 -6.01 14.52
N ILE A 261 -3.41 -5.73 15.63
CA ILE A 261 -3.24 -4.53 16.46
C ILE A 261 -1.81 -4.44 16.97
N ASN A 262 -1.32 -5.50 17.63
CA ASN A 262 0.05 -5.53 18.15
C ASN A 262 1.08 -5.26 17.05
N LEU A 263 0.91 -5.86 15.86
CA LEU A 263 1.84 -5.68 14.75
C LEU A 263 1.83 -4.24 14.18
N ILE A 264 0.64 -3.64 13.99
CA ILE A 264 0.55 -2.27 13.45
C ILE A 264 0.99 -1.21 14.46
N GLU A 265 0.88 -1.49 15.76
CA GLU A 265 1.36 -0.60 16.82
C GLU A 265 2.88 -0.50 16.88
N CYS A 266 3.60 -1.58 16.52
CA CYS A 266 5.06 -1.58 16.43
C CYS A 266 5.58 -0.70 15.28
N ILE A 267 4.75 -0.36 14.29
CA ILE A 267 5.15 0.45 13.14
C ILE A 267 5.00 1.94 13.48
N THR A 268 6.02 2.73 13.14
CA THR A 268 6.00 4.17 13.42
C THR A 268 4.88 4.90 12.69
N SER A 269 4.35 5.95 13.31
CA SER A 269 3.28 6.75 12.72
C SER A 269 3.68 7.39 11.40
N GLU A 270 2.78 7.34 10.42
CA GLU A 270 3.02 7.96 9.12
C GLU A 270 3.02 9.48 9.19
N LYS A 271 3.90 10.10 8.41
CA LYS A 271 4.01 11.56 8.30
C LYS A 271 3.28 12.05 7.06
N ASN A 272 2.16 12.72 7.27
CA ASN A 272 1.45 13.45 6.23
C ASN A 272 0.69 14.63 6.82
N SER A 273 0.24 15.54 5.96
CA SER A 273 -0.41 16.79 6.38
C SER A 273 -1.71 16.60 7.17
N ILE A 274 -2.39 15.46 7.05
CA ILE A 274 -3.57 15.14 7.85
C ILE A 274 -3.14 14.79 9.27
N ILE A 275 -2.14 13.92 9.43
CA ILE A 275 -1.61 13.50 10.73
C ILE A 275 -0.96 14.67 11.47
N GLU A 276 -0.18 15.50 10.76
CA GLU A 276 0.43 16.70 11.33
C GLU A 276 -0.64 17.64 11.91
N LYS A 277 -1.76 17.82 11.20
CA LYS A 277 -2.87 18.64 11.69
C LYS A 277 -3.53 18.05 12.94
N PHE A 278 -3.81 16.75 12.97
CA PHE A 278 -4.35 16.12 14.19
C PHE A 278 -3.39 16.25 15.37
N ASN A 279 -2.10 15.98 15.15
CA ASN A 279 -1.07 16.10 16.17
C ASN A 279 -0.90 17.55 16.68
N SER A 280 -1.17 18.56 15.84
CA SER A 280 -1.15 19.97 16.27
C SER A 280 -2.29 20.34 17.22
N LEU A 281 -3.42 19.64 17.15
CA LEU A 281 -4.55 19.81 18.09
C LEU A 281 -4.29 19.05 19.39
N ARG A 282 -3.76 17.83 19.26
CA ARG A 282 -3.33 16.98 20.37
C ARG A 282 -2.40 15.90 19.81
N LEU A 283 -1.28 15.66 20.49
CA LEU A 283 -0.40 14.55 20.15
C LEU A 283 -1.12 13.22 20.41
N VAL A 284 -1.60 12.58 19.34
CA VAL A 284 -2.36 11.31 19.39
C VAL A 284 -1.69 10.25 18.52
N SER A 285 -1.10 10.64 17.40
CA SER A 285 -0.55 9.70 16.42
C SER A 285 0.87 9.28 16.77
N THR A 286 1.01 8.20 17.53
CA THR A 286 2.30 7.62 17.95
C THR A 286 2.72 6.39 17.14
N SER A 287 1.77 5.66 16.58
CA SER A 287 1.97 4.44 15.77
C SER A 287 1.23 4.51 14.44
N ALA A 288 1.45 3.52 13.57
CA ALA A 288 0.72 3.37 12.32
C ALA A 288 -0.75 3.03 12.54
N LEU A 289 -1.11 2.37 13.66
CA LEU A 289 -2.50 2.14 14.06
C LEU A 289 -3.23 3.48 14.19
N HIS A 290 -2.63 4.40 14.94
CA HIS A 290 -3.21 5.72 15.14
C HIS A 290 -3.28 6.52 13.83
N SER A 291 -2.22 6.52 13.00
CA SER A 291 -2.26 7.28 11.74
C SER A 291 -3.30 6.71 10.77
N GLN A 292 -3.38 5.39 10.61
CA GLN A 292 -4.38 4.77 9.73
C GLN A 292 -5.81 4.97 10.26
N GLY A 293 -6.01 4.90 11.58
CA GLY A 293 -7.30 5.23 12.22
C GLY A 293 -7.70 6.68 12.01
N LEU A 294 -6.77 7.64 12.12
CA LEU A 294 -7.04 9.06 11.88
C LEU A 294 -7.34 9.36 10.41
N LEU A 295 -6.67 8.68 9.48
CA LEU A 295 -6.99 8.76 8.05
C LEU A 295 -8.39 8.23 7.76
N GLN A 296 -8.78 7.12 8.40
CA GLN A 296 -10.16 6.61 8.33
C GLN A 296 -11.16 7.62 8.89
N LEU A 297 -10.90 8.15 10.09
CA LEU A 297 -11.73 9.16 10.75
C LEU A 297 -11.95 10.36 9.81
N LYS A 298 -10.88 10.88 9.23
CA LYS A 298 -10.94 12.04 8.33
C LYS A 298 -11.79 11.75 7.10
N ASN A 299 -11.49 10.68 6.37
CA ASN A 299 -12.08 10.41 5.06
C ASN A 299 -13.52 9.87 5.16
N GLU A 300 -13.84 9.13 6.22
CA GLU A 300 -15.11 8.40 6.33
C GLU A 300 -16.12 9.02 7.28
N TYR A 301 -15.65 9.86 8.20
CA TYR A 301 -16.50 10.53 9.17
C TYR A 301 -16.45 12.03 9.00
N CYS A 302 -15.29 12.67 9.11
CA CYS A 302 -15.18 14.13 9.05
C CYS A 302 -15.62 14.68 7.69
N ASP A 303 -15.07 14.16 6.60
CA ASP A 303 -15.41 14.63 5.24
C ASP A 303 -16.84 14.31 4.82
N LYS A 304 -17.43 13.31 5.47
CA LYS A 304 -18.82 12.88 5.25
C LYS A 304 -19.79 13.43 6.29
N ASN A 305 -19.33 14.30 7.20
CA ASN A 305 -20.13 14.93 8.26
C ASN A 305 -20.88 13.95 9.17
N LYS A 306 -20.28 12.80 9.48
CA LYS A 306 -20.89 11.74 10.33
C LYS A 306 -20.57 11.91 11.82
N CYS A 307 -20.53 13.15 12.33
CA CYS A 307 -20.15 13.43 13.73
C CYS A 307 -21.02 12.69 14.75
N LEU A 308 -22.31 12.49 14.48
CA LEU A 308 -23.25 11.73 15.33
C LEU A 308 -22.95 10.22 15.40
N GLN A 309 -22.16 9.69 14.46
CA GLN A 309 -21.74 8.28 14.41
C GLN A 309 -20.29 8.10 14.89
N CYS A 310 -19.63 9.19 15.26
CA CYS A 310 -18.24 9.21 15.66
C CYS A 310 -18.17 9.42 17.18
N VAL A 311 -17.40 8.59 17.90
CA VAL A 311 -17.21 8.74 19.35
C VAL A 311 -16.68 10.13 19.70
N VAL A 312 -15.65 10.59 18.99
CA VAL A 312 -15.07 11.93 19.17
C VAL A 312 -16.11 13.02 18.90
N GLY A 313 -16.85 12.92 17.80
CA GLY A 313 -17.88 13.90 17.45
C GLY A 313 -19.02 13.95 18.46
N ASN A 314 -19.46 12.80 18.95
CA ASN A 314 -20.53 12.68 19.93
C ASN A 314 -20.10 13.27 21.29
N SER A 315 -18.88 12.99 21.74
CA SER A 315 -18.35 13.54 23.00
C SER A 315 -18.29 15.07 22.97
N ILE A 316 -17.89 15.67 21.85
CA ILE A 316 -17.81 17.13 21.70
C ILE A 316 -19.21 17.77 21.65
N LEU A 317 -20.19 17.11 21.04
CA LEU A 317 -21.57 17.60 20.95
C LEU A 317 -22.34 17.50 22.27
N HIS A 318 -21.98 16.55 23.14
CA HIS A 318 -22.62 16.37 24.45
C HIS A 318 -21.90 17.09 25.60
N SER A 319 -20.68 17.58 25.36
CA SER A 319 -19.91 18.37 26.32
C SER A 319 -20.19 19.88 26.23
N ASN A 320 -20.98 20.30 25.23
CA ASN A 320 -21.53 21.65 25.05
C ASN A 320 -23.04 21.65 25.29
#